data_AF-A0A807LJE5-F1
#
_entry.id   AF-A0A807LJE5-F1
#
_cell.length_a   1.000
_cell.length_b   1.000
_cell.length_c   1.000
_cell.angle_alpha   90.00
_cell.angle_beta   90.00
_cell.angle_gamma   90.00
#
_symmetry.space_group_name_H-M   'P 1'
#
loop_
_entity.id
_entity.type
_entity.pdbx_description
1 polymer ?
#
loop_
_entity_poly.entity_id
_entity_poly.type
_entity_poly.pdbx_seq_one_letter_code
_entity_poly.pdbx_strand_id
1 'polypeptide(L)'
;MAEKLIALTSAYPRQRMLIMLHNLHIKREGSRERAALKLKSVREYFEEVFPGQSHSVAQLARSGSALHNDLSPFRFHITDPHSAESLCGDAACTLLTAAEIPPTCTAWHHAFERETVTAKDQYEGCFIFNAVRSSAIVSS
;
A
#
# COMPACT_ATOMS: atom_id res chain seq x y z
N MET A 1 -8.31 14.78 -3.24
CA MET A 1 -8.74 13.37 -3.39
C MET A 1 -9.56 12.92 -2.20
N ALA A 2 -9.05 13.04 -0.97
CA ALA A 2 -9.74 12.64 0.27
C ALA A 2 -11.15 13.22 0.41
N GLU A 3 -11.32 14.55 0.27
CA GLU A 3 -12.63 15.22 0.40
C GLU A 3 -13.72 14.62 -0.49
N LYS A 4 -13.40 14.29 -1.75
CA LYS A 4 -14.36 13.69 -2.69
C LYS A 4 -14.77 12.29 -2.24
N LEU A 5 -13.81 11.49 -1.76
CA LEU A 5 -14.08 10.15 -1.26
C LEU A 5 -14.87 10.18 0.05
N ILE A 6 -14.60 11.15 0.93
CA ILE A 6 -15.35 11.39 2.17
C ILE A 6 -16.79 11.78 1.84
N ALA A 7 -16.99 12.77 0.95
CA ALA A 7 -18.32 13.18 0.51
C ALA A 7 -19.11 12.02 -0.11
N LEU A 8 -18.45 11.18 -0.92
CA LEU A 8 -19.06 9.98 -1.48
C LEU A 8 -19.46 8.99 -0.38
N THR A 9 -18.57 8.72 0.58
CA THR A 9 -18.84 7.80 1.70
C THR A 9 -20.00 8.29 2.57
N SER A 10 -20.04 9.60 2.88
CA SER A 10 -21.14 10.23 3.60
C SER A 10 -22.49 10.12 2.88
N ALA A 11 -22.50 10.15 1.54
CA ALA A 11 -23.72 10.02 0.76
C ALA A 11 -24.31 8.60 0.78
N TYR A 12 -23.51 7.59 1.12
CA TYR A 12 -23.90 6.17 1.14
C TYR A 12 -23.48 5.48 2.44
N PRO A 13 -24.04 5.89 3.60
CA PRO A 13 -23.54 5.49 4.93
C PRO A 13 -23.83 4.02 5.30
N ARG A 14 -24.63 3.30 4.50
CA ARG A 14 -24.97 1.89 4.74
C ARG A 14 -24.17 0.93 3.85
N GLN A 15 -23.37 1.47 2.93
CA GLN A 15 -22.66 0.72 1.92
C GLN A 15 -21.20 0.56 2.34
N ARG A 16 -20.67 -0.66 2.18
CA ARG A 16 -19.23 -0.87 2.27
C ARG A 16 -18.59 -0.47 0.94
N MET A 17 -17.54 0.34 1.00
CA MET A 17 -16.83 0.81 -0.19
C MET A 17 -15.46 0.16 -0.31
N LEU A 18 -15.16 -0.38 -1.49
CA LEU A 18 -13.81 -0.74 -1.86
C LEU A 18 -13.20 0.45 -2.62
N ILE A 19 -12.16 1.04 -2.04
CA ILE A 19 -11.46 2.20 -2.59
C ILE A 19 -10.06 1.75 -3.02
N MET A 20 -9.79 1.75 -4.31
CA MET A 20 -8.49 1.37 -4.87
C MET A 20 -7.62 2.61 -5.07
N LEU A 21 -6.55 2.71 -4.29
CA LEU A 21 -5.55 3.77 -4.39
C LEU A 21 -4.15 3.17 -4.32
N HIS A 22 -3.16 3.95 -4.74
CA HIS A 22 -1.77 3.60 -4.49
C HIS A 22 -1.48 3.49 -2.98
N ASN A 23 -0.57 2.60 -2.56
CA ASN A 23 -0.24 2.34 -1.16
C ASN A 23 0.06 3.62 -0.37
N LEU A 24 0.74 4.59 -1.01
CA LEU A 24 1.03 5.91 -0.45
C LEU A 24 -0.19 6.63 0.14
N HIS A 25 -1.38 6.43 -0.44
CA HIS A 25 -2.60 7.12 -0.01
C HIS A 25 -3.39 6.37 1.07
N ILE A 26 -3.11 5.09 1.32
CA ILE A 26 -3.87 4.26 2.26
C ILE A 26 -3.13 4.03 3.59
N LYS A 27 -1.90 4.52 3.72
CA LYS A 27 -1.08 4.45 4.95
C LYS A 27 -1.83 4.96 6.18
N ARG A 28 -1.88 4.19 7.26
CA ARG A 28 -2.47 4.64 8.55
C ARG A 28 -1.65 5.76 9.20
N GLU A 29 -0.34 5.72 9.03
CA GLU A 29 0.63 6.61 9.66
C GLU A 29 1.47 7.30 8.57
N GLY A 30 0.83 7.75 7.48
CA GLY A 30 1.50 8.33 6.31
C GLY A 30 2.27 9.61 6.65
N SER A 31 1.70 10.46 7.50
CA SER A 31 2.32 11.71 7.95
C SER A 31 3.64 11.52 8.71
N ARG A 32 3.91 10.32 9.24
CA ARG A 32 5.14 9.99 9.95
C ARG A 32 6.30 9.57 9.05
N GLU A 33 6.04 9.20 7.80
CA GLU A 33 7.10 8.80 6.85
C GLU A 33 8.10 9.92 6.58
N ARG A 34 7.57 11.15 6.48
CA ARG A 34 8.37 12.37 6.34
C ARG A 34 7.81 13.45 7.24
N ALA A 35 8.14 13.36 8.53
CA ALA A 35 7.65 14.27 9.56
C ALA A 35 7.86 15.76 9.26
N ALA A 36 8.88 16.11 8.46
CA ALA A 36 9.13 17.48 8.01
C ALA A 36 8.05 18.02 7.05
N LEU A 37 7.46 17.15 6.23
CA LEU A 37 6.44 17.51 5.24
C LEU A 37 5.02 17.40 5.80
N LYS A 38 4.81 16.56 6.85
CA LYS A 38 3.52 16.32 7.52
C LYS A 38 2.38 15.98 6.54
N LEU A 39 2.69 15.31 5.44
CA LEU A 39 1.72 14.95 4.41
C LEU A 39 0.87 13.78 4.90
N LYS A 40 -0.41 14.05 5.18
CA LYS A 40 -1.37 13.01 5.55
C LYS A 40 -1.76 12.17 4.33
N SER A 41 -1.88 10.87 4.55
CA SER A 41 -2.51 9.97 3.59
C SER A 41 -4.01 10.25 3.47
N VAL A 42 -4.66 9.72 2.42
CA VAL A 42 -6.12 9.77 2.32
C VAL A 42 -6.77 9.04 3.50
N ARG A 43 -6.17 7.93 3.95
CA ARG A 43 -6.64 7.17 5.12
C ARG A 43 -6.64 8.03 6.40
N GLU A 44 -5.60 8.83 6.65
CA GLU A 44 -5.55 9.70 7.83
C GLU A 44 -6.70 10.72 7.83
N TYR A 45 -7.01 11.34 6.69
CA TYR A 45 -8.19 12.21 6.57
C TYR A 45 -9.51 11.45 6.77
N PHE A 46 -9.60 10.19 6.34
CA PHE A 46 -10.78 9.37 6.57
C PHE A 46 -11.01 9.08 8.04
N GLU A 47 -9.96 8.75 8.79
CA GLU A 47 -10.05 8.46 10.23
C GLU A 47 -10.45 9.68 11.06
N GLU A 48 -10.16 10.90 10.60
CA GLU A 48 -10.65 12.12 11.24
C GLU A 48 -12.18 12.27 11.16
N VAL A 49 -12.79 11.77 10.08
CA VAL A 49 -14.23 11.93 9.83
C VAL A 49 -15.02 10.67 10.20
N PHE A 50 -14.46 9.49 9.96
CA PHE A 50 -15.06 8.18 10.23
C PHE A 50 -14.12 7.29 11.07
N PRO A 51 -13.91 7.63 12.36
CA PRO A 51 -12.95 6.91 13.19
C PRO A 51 -13.23 5.41 13.26
N GLY A 52 -12.21 4.60 13.03
CA GLY A 52 -12.25 3.14 13.11
C GLY A 52 -13.06 2.45 12.01
N GLN A 53 -13.47 3.16 10.95
CA GLN A 53 -14.31 2.59 9.88
C GLN A 53 -13.54 2.20 8.61
N SER A 54 -12.28 2.58 8.49
CA SER A 54 -11.46 2.19 7.35
C SER A 54 -10.57 0.98 7.65
N HIS A 55 -10.20 0.24 6.60
CA HIS A 55 -9.18 -0.80 6.65
C HIS A 55 -8.29 -0.67 5.41
N SER A 56 -6.98 -0.63 5.62
CA SER A 56 -5.97 -0.44 4.59
C SER A 56 -5.25 -1.76 4.33
N VAL A 57 -5.43 -2.30 3.12
CA VAL A 57 -4.74 -3.50 2.65
C VAL A 57 -3.79 -3.11 1.54
N ALA A 58 -2.48 -3.19 1.81
CA ALA A 58 -1.45 -2.88 0.82
C ALA A 58 -1.31 -4.02 -0.19
N GLN A 59 -0.99 -3.68 -1.44
CA GLN A 59 -0.53 -4.65 -2.43
C GLN A 59 0.97 -4.47 -2.62
N LEU A 60 1.73 -5.51 -2.36
CA LEU A 60 3.20 -5.50 -2.41
C LEU A 60 3.68 -6.53 -3.42
N ALA A 61 4.87 -6.32 -3.98
CA ALA A 61 5.46 -7.28 -4.92
C ALA A 61 6.93 -7.47 -4.60
N ARG A 62 7.38 -8.72 -4.46
CA ARG A 62 8.79 -9.04 -4.23
C ARG A 62 9.63 -8.85 -5.47
N SER A 63 9.11 -9.20 -6.63
CA SER A 63 9.85 -9.15 -7.88
C SER A 63 8.95 -8.98 -9.08
N GLY A 64 9.54 -8.63 -10.22
CA GLY A 64 8.82 -8.63 -11.48
C GLY A 64 9.29 -7.55 -12.44
N SER A 65 8.38 -7.19 -13.34
CA SER A 65 8.52 -6.04 -14.21
C SER A 65 7.36 -5.07 -14.01
N ALA A 66 7.65 -3.78 -14.10
CA ALA A 66 6.69 -2.69 -13.99
C ALA A 66 7.07 -1.57 -14.96
N LEU A 67 6.31 -0.48 -14.94
CA LEU A 67 6.56 0.71 -15.75
C LEU A 67 6.85 1.89 -14.84
N HIS A 68 7.83 2.71 -15.21
CA HIS A 68 8.04 4.02 -14.63
C HIS A 68 6.89 4.98 -15.02
N ASN A 69 6.88 6.17 -14.43
CA ASN A 69 5.88 7.20 -14.75
C ASN A 69 5.97 7.69 -16.20
N ASP A 70 7.13 7.57 -16.84
CA ASP A 70 7.35 7.85 -18.27
C ASP A 70 7.02 6.65 -19.17
N LEU A 71 6.40 5.60 -18.60
CA LEU A 71 6.06 4.33 -19.24
C LEU A 71 7.26 3.47 -19.67
N SER A 72 8.49 3.85 -19.32
CA SER A 72 9.65 3.00 -19.58
C SER A 72 9.61 1.75 -18.68
N PRO A 73 9.91 0.56 -19.22
CA PRO A 73 9.86 -0.67 -18.45
C PRO A 73 11.07 -0.78 -17.52
N PHE A 74 10.85 -1.32 -16.33
CA PHE A 74 11.92 -1.70 -15.42
C PHE A 74 11.66 -3.07 -14.79
N ARG A 75 12.73 -3.69 -14.30
CA ARG A 75 12.70 -4.94 -13.54
C ARG A 75 13.19 -4.67 -12.13
N PHE A 76 12.62 -5.39 -11.17
CA PHE A 76 13.00 -5.26 -9.78
C PHE A 76 12.98 -6.62 -9.07
N HIS A 77 13.79 -6.72 -8.03
CA HIS A 77 13.81 -7.84 -7.11
C HIS A 77 14.24 -7.33 -5.73
N ILE A 78 13.34 -7.39 -4.76
CA ILE A 78 13.60 -6.95 -3.39
C ILE A 78 14.24 -8.11 -2.64
N THR A 79 15.50 -7.91 -2.24
CA THR A 79 16.32 -8.89 -1.50
C THR A 79 16.45 -8.56 -0.02
N ASP A 80 15.83 -7.48 0.45
CA ASP A 80 15.90 -7.06 1.85
C ASP A 80 15.17 -8.08 2.74
N PRO A 81 15.86 -8.80 3.65
CA PRO A 81 15.23 -9.79 4.52
C PRO A 81 14.33 -9.17 5.59
N HIS A 82 14.39 -7.84 5.77
CA HIS A 82 13.51 -7.08 6.66
C HIS A 82 12.39 -6.37 5.90
N SER A 83 12.17 -6.75 4.64
CA SER A 83 11.04 -6.27 3.85
C SER A 83 9.81 -7.15 4.04
N ALA A 84 8.63 -6.55 4.09
CA ALA A 84 7.37 -7.29 4.09
C ALA A 84 7.21 -8.12 2.81
N GLU A 85 7.76 -7.67 1.69
CA GLU A 85 7.81 -8.36 0.40
C GLU A 85 8.49 -9.73 0.48
N SER A 86 9.49 -9.88 1.37
CA SER A 86 10.19 -11.15 1.57
C SER A 86 9.34 -12.24 2.24
N LEU A 87 8.18 -11.89 2.81
CA LEU A 87 7.32 -12.80 3.58
C LEU A 87 6.40 -13.67 2.68
N CYS A 88 6.42 -13.50 1.36
CA CYS A 88 5.53 -14.26 0.47
C CYS A 88 5.83 -15.76 0.36
N GLY A 89 7.02 -16.23 0.79
CA GLY A 89 7.42 -17.63 0.62
C GLY A 89 7.48 -18.03 -0.86
N ASP A 90 7.11 -19.29 -1.15
CA ASP A 90 7.13 -19.85 -2.51
C ASP A 90 5.78 -19.72 -3.24
N ALA A 91 4.72 -19.30 -2.55
CA ALA A 91 3.40 -19.12 -3.15
C ALA A 91 3.43 -17.99 -4.19
N ALA A 92 2.54 -18.05 -5.19
CA ALA A 92 2.41 -16.97 -6.18
C ALA A 92 1.96 -15.65 -5.51
N CYS A 93 1.08 -15.76 -4.52
CA CYS A 93 0.63 -14.66 -3.69
C CYS A 93 0.33 -15.12 -2.27
N THR A 94 0.53 -14.20 -1.31
CA THR A 94 0.32 -14.44 0.12
C THR A 94 -0.42 -13.25 0.73
N LEU A 95 -1.51 -13.52 1.45
CA LEU A 95 -2.21 -12.50 2.22
C LEU A 95 -1.78 -12.62 3.69
N LEU A 96 -1.28 -11.54 4.27
CA LEU A 96 -0.93 -11.44 5.68
C LEU A 96 -1.77 -10.36 6.35
N THR A 97 -2.23 -10.63 7.55
CA THR A 97 -2.79 -9.62 8.46
C THR A 97 -1.69 -8.93 9.25
N ALA A 98 -1.97 -7.77 9.85
CA ALA A 98 -1.02 -7.07 10.73
C ALA A 98 -0.50 -7.94 11.89
N ALA A 99 -1.27 -8.94 12.34
CA ALA A 99 -0.82 -9.86 13.38
C ALA A 99 0.33 -10.78 12.90
N GLU A 100 0.35 -11.13 11.61
CA GLU A 100 1.31 -12.04 10.99
C GLU A 100 2.56 -11.30 10.45
N ILE A 101 2.49 -9.98 10.29
CA ILE A 101 3.62 -9.15 9.87
C ILE A 101 4.57 -8.93 11.06
N PRO A 102 5.87 -9.27 10.95
CA PRO A 102 6.85 -8.98 11.99
C PRO A 102 6.97 -7.47 12.26
N PRO A 103 7.12 -7.05 13.53
CA PRO A 103 7.10 -5.63 13.92
C PRO A 103 8.31 -4.84 13.40
N THR A 104 9.34 -5.50 12.89
CA THR A 104 10.54 -4.86 12.33
C THR A 104 10.48 -4.71 10.82
N CYS A 105 9.49 -5.31 10.15
CA CYS A 105 9.41 -5.28 8.70
C CYS A 105 8.89 -3.94 8.19
N THR A 106 9.55 -3.44 7.15
CA THR A 106 9.11 -2.26 6.36
C THR A 106 8.69 -2.71 4.97
N ALA A 107 7.90 -1.92 4.24
CA ALA A 107 7.62 -2.19 2.83
C ALA A 107 8.52 -1.33 1.93
N TRP A 108 8.54 -1.63 0.65
CA TRP A 108 9.25 -0.86 -0.37
C TRP A 108 8.27 -0.14 -1.30
N HIS A 109 8.47 1.17 -1.40
CA HIS A 109 7.81 2.05 -2.33
C HIS A 109 8.50 2.01 -3.70
N HIS A 110 7.72 1.71 -4.75
CA HIS A 110 8.19 1.58 -6.12
C HIS A 110 9.39 0.63 -6.32
N ALA A 111 9.64 -0.30 -5.39
CA ALA A 111 10.82 -1.18 -5.38
C ALA A 111 12.19 -0.47 -5.26
N PHE A 112 12.23 0.83 -4.92
CA PHE A 112 13.50 1.59 -4.79
C PHE A 112 13.59 2.45 -3.54
N GLU A 113 12.47 2.75 -2.87
CA GLU A 113 12.46 3.56 -1.65
C GLU A 113 11.89 2.74 -0.50
N ARG A 114 12.69 2.44 0.52
CA ARG A 114 12.21 1.75 1.71
C ARG A 114 11.38 2.69 2.58
N GLU A 115 10.23 2.21 3.04
CA GLU A 115 9.42 2.91 4.04
C GLU A 115 10.18 3.02 5.38
N THR A 116 9.85 4.06 6.15
CA THR A 116 10.47 4.33 7.45
C THR A 116 9.60 3.87 8.61
N VAL A 117 8.28 3.80 8.39
CA VAL A 117 7.31 3.23 9.32
C VAL A 117 7.12 1.76 8.95
N THR A 118 6.88 0.92 9.96
CA THR A 118 6.75 -0.51 9.76
C THR A 118 5.47 -0.83 8.97
N ALA A 119 5.51 -1.90 8.17
CA ALA A 119 4.35 -2.32 7.38
C ALA A 119 3.14 -2.66 8.28
N LYS A 120 3.41 -3.22 9.46
CA LYS A 120 2.40 -3.55 10.48
C LYS A 120 1.69 -2.30 11.01
N ASP A 121 2.42 -1.21 11.20
CA ASP A 121 1.85 0.06 11.67
C ASP A 121 1.10 0.77 10.54
N GLN A 122 1.59 0.65 9.29
CA GLN A 122 0.97 1.31 8.14
C GLN A 122 -0.31 0.64 7.63
N TYR A 123 -0.44 -0.68 7.76
CA TYR A 123 -1.49 -1.45 7.09
C TYR A 123 -2.12 -2.51 8.00
N GLU A 124 -3.43 -2.72 7.89
CA GLU A 124 -4.14 -3.82 8.55
C GLU A 124 -3.87 -5.17 7.86
N GLY A 125 -3.44 -5.16 6.60
CA GLY A 125 -2.96 -6.35 5.91
C GLY A 125 -2.16 -6.02 4.66
N CYS A 126 -1.45 -7.03 4.16
CA CYS A 126 -0.65 -6.96 2.96
C CYS A 126 -0.96 -8.16 2.06
N PHE A 127 -1.32 -7.89 0.81
CA PHE A 127 -1.39 -8.89 -0.25
C PHE A 127 -0.08 -8.84 -1.04
N ILE A 128 0.76 -9.85 -0.87
CA ILE A 128 2.13 -9.88 -1.37
C ILE A 128 2.20 -10.82 -2.57
N PHE A 129 2.58 -10.28 -3.73
CA PHE A 129 2.84 -11.04 -4.94
C PHE A 129 4.32 -11.44 -4.99
N ASN A 130 4.62 -12.71 -5.23
CA ASN A 130 6.00 -13.17 -5.35
C ASN A 130 6.65 -12.66 -6.65
N ALA A 131 5.90 -12.68 -7.76
CA ALA A 131 6.32 -12.14 -9.05
C ALA A 131 5.16 -11.45 -9.79
N VAL A 132 5.38 -10.24 -10.28
CA VAL A 132 4.42 -9.49 -11.11
C VAL A 132 4.93 -9.26 -12.53
N ARG A 133 4.02 -8.93 -13.44
CA ARG A 133 4.32 -8.56 -14.83
C ARG A 133 3.79 -7.16 -15.11
N SER A 134 4.41 -6.49 -16.08
CA SER A 134 4.00 -5.15 -16.49
C SER A 134 2.55 -5.16 -16.95
N SER A 135 1.81 -4.10 -16.59
CA SER A 135 0.44 -3.90 -17.03
C SER A 135 0.36 -3.90 -18.56
N ALA A 136 -0.67 -4.54 -19.11
CA ALA A 136 -1.00 -4.41 -20.51
C ALA A 136 -1.61 -3.02 -20.75
N ILE A 137 -0.87 -2.13 -21.41
CA ILE A 137 -1.42 -0.85 -21.87
C ILE A 137 -2.22 -1.14 -23.14
N VAL A 138 -3.55 -1.08 -23.04
CA VAL A 138 -4.42 -1.13 -24.21
C VAL A 138 -4.56 0.29 -24.73
N SER A 139 -3.95 0.59 -25.89
CA SER A 139 -4.18 1.84 -26.60
C SER A 139 -5.57 1.80 -27.23
N SER A 140 -6.47 2.66 -26.77
CA SER A 140 -7.79 2.94 -27.37
C SER A 140 -7.68 3.85 -28.58
#